data_AF-A0AA88QR91-F1
#
_entry.id   AF-A0AA88QR91-F1
#
_cell.length_a   1.000
_cell.length_b   1.000
_cell.length_c   1.000
_cell.angle_alpha   90.00
_cell.angle_beta   90.00
_cell.angle_gamma   90.00
#
_symmetry.space_group_name_H-M   'P 1'
#
loop_
_entity.id
_entity.type
_entity.pdbx_description
1 polymer ?
#
loop_
_entity_poly.entity_id
_entity_poly.type
_entity_poly.pdbx_seq_one_letter_code
_entity_poly.pdbx_strand_id
1 'polypeptide(L)'
;MGAMVARYLKQWDPIWFYSHTVFQLLGFIFGFAGVICGFVLDDHLNYSNIDKHRGFGIFILALGCLQVIAFLVRPDKASKVRKYWNWYHYAVGRILLLFAAVNIFYGIHLAKAGSGWNAGYGTAVAILLIVSVVLEARMWMKK
;
A
#
# COMPACT_ATOMS: atom_id res chain seq x y z
N MET A 1 -4.81 5.03 -2.78
CA MET A 1 -5.66 5.12 -4.00
C MET A 1 -6.20 3.77 -4.46
N GLY A 2 -5.37 2.80 -4.88
CA GLY A 2 -5.85 1.50 -5.40
C GLY A 2 -6.85 0.77 -4.48
N ALA A 3 -6.59 0.73 -3.17
CA ALA A 3 -7.51 0.15 -2.19
C ALA A 3 -8.88 0.88 -2.12
N MET A 4 -8.89 2.20 -2.25
CA MET A 4 -10.12 3.01 -2.26
C MET A 4 -10.94 2.74 -3.53
N VAL A 5 -10.29 2.64 -4.70
CA VAL A 5 -10.92 2.25 -5.96
C VAL A 5 -11.63 0.89 -5.81
N ALA A 6 -10.93 -0.12 -5.28
CA ALA A 6 -11.50 -1.45 -5.05
C ALA A 6 -12.59 -1.48 -3.97
N ARG A 7 -12.70 -0.47 -3.11
CA ARG A 7 -13.72 -0.37 -2.07
C ARG A 7 -14.98 0.34 -2.55
N TYR A 8 -14.82 1.49 -3.21
CA TYR A 8 -15.91 2.44 -3.47
C TYR A 8 -16.40 2.48 -4.92
N LEU A 9 -15.67 1.86 -5.86
CA LEU A 9 -16.04 1.86 -7.28
C LEU A 9 -16.48 0.47 -7.79
N LYS A 10 -16.70 -0.52 -6.91
CA LYS A 10 -17.05 -1.91 -7.30
C LYS A 10 -18.25 -2.03 -8.24
N GLN A 11 -19.18 -1.08 -8.19
CA GLN A 11 -20.36 -1.03 -9.05
C GLN A 11 -20.02 -0.80 -10.54
N TRP A 12 -18.82 -0.30 -10.85
CA TRP A 12 -18.36 -0.07 -12.23
C TRP A 12 -17.50 -1.25 -12.70
N ASP A 13 -18.05 -2.47 -12.69
CA ASP A 13 -17.36 -3.65 -13.26
C ASP A 13 -17.33 -3.52 -14.80
N PRO A 14 -16.20 -3.78 -15.49
CA PRO A 14 -14.91 -4.23 -14.97
C PRO A 14 -13.90 -3.10 -14.66
N ILE A 15 -14.29 -1.83 -14.84
CA ILE A 15 -13.42 -0.64 -14.72
C ILE A 15 -12.70 -0.60 -13.36
N TRP A 16 -13.43 -0.82 -12.25
CA TRP A 16 -12.82 -0.78 -10.91
C TRP A 16 -11.65 -1.76 -10.76
N PHE A 17 -11.76 -2.94 -11.40
CA PHE A 17 -10.78 -4.00 -11.30
C PHE A 17 -9.50 -3.60 -12.03
N TYR A 18 -9.62 -3.12 -13.27
CA TYR A 18 -8.47 -2.64 -14.03
C TYR A 18 -7.81 -1.43 -13.37
N SER A 19 -8.59 -0.44 -12.95
CA SER A 19 -8.05 0.73 -12.25
C SER A 19 -7.34 0.34 -10.95
N HIS A 20 -7.91 -0.56 -10.14
CA HIS A 20 -7.25 -1.08 -8.96
C HIS A 20 -5.91 -1.73 -9.31
N THR A 21 -5.91 -2.65 -10.28
CA THR A 21 -4.70 -3.37 -10.71
C THR A 21 -3.61 -2.42 -11.19
N VAL A 22 -3.95 -1.41 -12.02
CA VAL A 22 -2.99 -0.41 -12.51
C VAL A 22 -2.35 0.36 -11.34
N PHE A 23 -3.15 0.89 -10.42
CA PHE A 23 -2.61 1.60 -9.25
C PHE A 23 -1.71 0.71 -8.39
N GLN A 24 -2.07 -0.56 -8.19
CA GLN A 24 -1.29 -1.48 -7.36
C GLN A 24 0.01 -1.90 -8.06
N LEU A 25 -0.01 -2.16 -9.37
CA LEU A 25 1.20 -2.51 -10.13
C LEU A 25 2.18 -1.34 -10.19
N LEU A 26 1.71 -0.11 -10.42
CA LEU A 26 2.56 1.08 -10.36
C LEU A 26 3.18 1.25 -8.97
N GLY A 27 2.37 1.12 -7.92
CA GLY A 27 2.86 1.17 -6.54
C GLY A 27 3.91 0.10 -6.23
N PHE A 28 3.70 -1.12 -6.72
CA PHE A 28 4.65 -2.23 -6.56
C PHE A 28 5.96 -1.97 -7.30
N ILE A 29 5.91 -1.53 -8.56
CA ILE A 29 7.10 -1.23 -9.37
C ILE A 29 7.94 -0.12 -8.72
N PHE A 30 7.32 0.99 -8.33
CA PHE A 30 8.05 2.08 -7.66
C PHE A 30 8.58 1.66 -6.29
N GLY A 31 7.82 0.87 -5.52
CA GLY A 31 8.28 0.33 -4.25
C GLY A 31 9.47 -0.61 -4.41
N PHE A 32 9.43 -1.51 -5.39
CA PHE A 32 10.52 -2.42 -5.71
C PHE A 32 11.78 -1.67 -6.16
N ALA A 33 11.63 -0.71 -7.06
CA ALA A 33 12.73 0.16 -7.48
C ALA A 33 13.32 0.94 -6.29
N GLY A 34 12.48 1.46 -5.40
CA GLY A 34 12.93 2.14 -4.18
C GLY A 34 13.73 1.24 -3.24
N VAL A 35 13.35 -0.03 -3.09
CA VAL A 35 14.11 -1.01 -2.30
C VAL A 35 15.47 -1.30 -2.95
N ILE A 36 15.52 -1.49 -4.28
CA ILE A 36 16.78 -1.67 -5.02
C ILE A 36 17.68 -0.44 -4.81
N CYS A 37 17.16 0.76 -5.02
CA CYS A 37 17.91 1.99 -4.78
C CYS A 37 18.42 2.07 -3.33
N GLY A 38 17.59 1.68 -2.36
CA GLY A 38 18.00 1.61 -0.95
C GLY A 38 19.21 0.71 -0.72
N PHE A 39 19.24 -0.50 -1.32
CA PHE A 39 20.39 -1.39 -1.24
C PHE A 39 21.63 -0.87 -1.98
N VAL A 40 21.46 -0.25 -3.15
CA VAL A 40 22.56 0.34 -3.91
C VAL A 40 23.20 1.52 -3.16
N LEU A 41 22.40 2.29 -2.42
CA LEU A 41 22.89 3.42 -1.64
C LEU A 41 23.41 3.02 -0.25
N ASP A 42 23.12 1.81 0.24
CA ASP A 42 23.33 1.41 1.64
C ASP A 42 24.80 1.60 2.08
N ASP A 43 25.76 1.23 1.22
CA ASP A 43 27.20 1.38 1.47
C ASP A 43 27.66 2.85 1.58
N HIS A 44 26.81 3.81 1.20
CA HIS A 44 27.06 5.24 1.26
C HIS A 44 26.30 5.95 2.39
N LEU A 45 25.42 5.26 3.12
CA LEU A 45 24.55 5.84 4.13
C LEU A 45 25.01 5.48 5.56
N ASN A 46 25.77 6.37 6.20
CA ASN A 46 26.19 6.23 7.60
C ASN A 46 25.09 6.67 8.60
N TYR A 47 23.85 6.18 8.45
CA TYR A 47 22.77 6.49 9.38
C TYR A 47 22.63 5.43 10.48
N SER A 48 22.71 5.86 11.75
CA SER A 48 22.35 5.01 12.89
C SER A 48 20.91 4.50 12.75
N ASN A 49 20.68 3.19 12.86
CA ASN A 49 19.36 2.52 12.77
C ASN A 49 18.75 2.38 11.36
N ILE A 50 19.55 2.48 10.30
CA ILE A 50 19.12 2.17 8.92
C ILE A 50 18.59 0.73 8.78
N ASP A 51 19.12 -0.20 9.56
CA ASP A 51 18.69 -1.61 9.58
C ASP A 51 17.20 -1.80 9.82
N LYS A 52 16.58 -0.97 10.68
CA LYS A 52 15.13 -1.06 10.94
C LYS A 52 14.31 -0.62 9.72
N HIS A 53 14.74 0.46 9.05
CA HIS A 53 14.07 0.96 7.85
C HIS A 53 14.18 -0.05 6.71
N ARG A 54 15.39 -0.62 6.54
CA ARG A 54 15.69 -1.69 5.58
C ARG A 54 14.87 -2.94 5.88
N GLY A 55 14.83 -3.39 7.13
CA GLY A 55 14.05 -4.54 7.56
C GLY A 55 12.55 -4.39 7.27
N PHE A 56 11.97 -3.23 7.60
CA PHE A 56 10.58 -2.93 7.22
C PHE A 56 10.40 -2.84 5.70
N GLY A 57 11.36 -2.26 4.96
CA GLY A 57 11.34 -2.21 3.50
C GLY A 57 11.25 -3.60 2.86
N ILE A 58 12.09 -4.53 3.30
CA ILE A 58 12.07 -5.94 2.85
C ILE A 58 10.75 -6.61 3.22
N PHE A 59 10.27 -6.39 4.46
CA PHE A 59 8.99 -6.95 4.91
C PHE A 59 7.82 -6.44 4.05
N ILE A 60 7.75 -5.13 3.77
CA ILE A 60 6.74 -4.53 2.90
C ILE A 60 6.84 -5.10 1.48
N LEU A 61 8.05 -5.28 0.94
CA LEU A 61 8.24 -5.89 -0.37
C LEU A 61 7.72 -7.33 -0.41
N ALA A 62 8.00 -8.14 0.62
CA ALA A 62 7.46 -9.49 0.73
C ALA A 62 5.92 -9.49 0.75
N LEU A 63 5.29 -8.59 1.52
CA LEU A 63 3.84 -8.42 1.50
C LEU A 63 3.34 -7.97 0.10
N GLY A 64 4.10 -7.12 -0.60
CA GLY A 64 3.80 -6.70 -1.97
C GLY A 64 3.82 -7.86 -2.96
N CYS A 65 4.83 -8.74 -2.88
CA CYS A 65 4.91 -9.95 -3.68
C CYS A 65 3.71 -10.87 -3.40
N LEU A 66 3.33 -11.02 -2.13
CA LEU A 66 2.12 -11.76 -1.74
C LEU A 66 0.84 -11.18 -2.35
N GLN A 67 0.75 -9.86 -2.52
CA GLN A 67 -0.38 -9.21 -3.21
C GLN A 67 -0.37 -9.48 -4.73
N VAL A 68 0.80 -9.46 -5.37
CA VAL A 68 0.94 -9.80 -6.80
C VAL A 68 0.57 -11.27 -7.02
N ILE A 69 1.05 -12.17 -6.17
CA ILE A 69 0.67 -13.59 -6.19
C ILE A 69 -0.84 -13.73 -6.00
N ALA A 70 -1.45 -12.98 -5.06
CA ALA A 70 -2.90 -13.00 -4.85
C ALA A 70 -3.66 -12.69 -6.13
N PHE A 71 -3.22 -11.70 -6.90
CA PHE A 71 -3.80 -11.36 -8.20
C PHE A 71 -3.70 -12.52 -9.21
N LEU A 72 -2.53 -13.18 -9.31
CA LEU A 72 -2.32 -14.31 -10.23
C LEU A 72 -3.17 -15.53 -9.87
N VAL A 73 -3.33 -15.83 -8.58
CA VAL A 73 -4.10 -17.00 -8.09
C VAL A 73 -5.55 -16.66 -7.75
N ARG A 74 -6.06 -15.54 -8.27
CA ARG A 74 -7.42 -15.04 -8.03
C ARG A 74 -8.46 -16.10 -8.42
N PRO A 75 -9.22 -16.67 -7.46
CA PRO A 75 -10.24 -17.68 -7.77
C PRO A 75 -11.42 -17.06 -8.53
N ASP A 76 -12.18 -17.93 -9.22
CA ASP A 76 -13.44 -17.58 -9.86
C ASP A 76 -14.47 -17.01 -8.85
N LYS A 77 -15.37 -16.14 -9.32
CA LYS A 77 -16.39 -15.47 -8.49
C LYS A 77 -17.34 -16.48 -7.80
N ALA A 78 -17.63 -17.63 -8.41
CA ALA A 78 -18.50 -18.68 -7.85
C ALA A 78 -17.79 -19.64 -6.87
N SER A 79 -16.45 -19.59 -6.80
CA SER A 79 -15.69 -20.51 -5.95
C SER A 79 -15.86 -20.21 -4.46
N LYS A 80 -16.10 -21.25 -3.64
CA LYS A 80 -16.12 -21.13 -2.17
C LYS A 80 -14.78 -20.64 -1.60
N VAL A 81 -13.67 -20.95 -2.27
CA VAL A 81 -12.31 -20.53 -1.88
C VAL A 81 -12.13 -19.01 -2.03
N ARG A 82 -12.92 -18.35 -2.89
CA ARG A 82 -12.89 -16.90 -3.11
C ARG A 82 -13.05 -16.11 -1.82
N LYS A 83 -13.85 -16.62 -0.87
CA LYS A 83 -14.06 -15.99 0.45
C LYS A 83 -12.75 -15.91 1.25
N TYR A 84 -12.03 -17.02 1.35
CA TYR A 84 -10.75 -17.08 2.08
C TYR A 84 -9.66 -16.27 1.38
N TRP A 85 -9.61 -16.34 0.04
CA TRP A 85 -8.73 -15.51 -0.76
C TRP A 85 -8.99 -14.02 -0.50
N ASN A 86 -10.25 -13.59 -0.41
CA ASN A 86 -10.60 -12.20 -0.11
C ASN A 86 -10.10 -11.79 1.29
N TRP A 87 -10.29 -12.63 2.31
CA TRP A 87 -9.81 -12.34 3.66
C TRP A 87 -8.29 -12.17 3.70
N TYR A 88 -7.56 -13.12 3.11
CA TYR A 88 -6.11 -13.05 2.96
C TYR A 88 -5.68 -11.76 2.23
N HIS A 89 -6.22 -11.52 1.03
CA HIS A 89 -5.85 -10.38 0.20
C HIS A 89 -6.11 -9.06 0.93
N TYR A 90 -7.26 -8.92 1.58
CA TYR A 90 -7.62 -7.71 2.32
C TYR A 90 -6.80 -7.51 3.60
N ALA A 91 -6.53 -8.57 4.36
CA ALA A 91 -5.74 -8.47 5.59
C ALA A 91 -4.29 -8.09 5.28
N VAL A 92 -3.63 -8.85 4.39
CA VAL A 92 -2.26 -8.60 3.97
C VAL A 92 -2.13 -7.22 3.33
N GLY A 93 -3.10 -6.80 2.50
CA GLY A 93 -3.06 -5.50 1.84
C GLY A 93 -3.15 -4.33 2.82
N ARG A 94 -3.93 -4.46 3.90
CA ARG A 94 -4.02 -3.42 4.95
C ARG A 94 -2.76 -3.37 5.80
N ILE A 95 -2.20 -4.51 6.16
CA ILE A 95 -0.93 -4.59 6.90
C ILE A 95 0.18 -3.93 6.06
N LEU A 96 0.26 -4.25 4.77
CA LEU A 96 1.20 -3.62 3.84
C LEU A 96 1.08 -2.10 3.86
N LEU A 97 -0.12 -1.56 3.68
CA LEU A 97 -0.35 -0.10 3.67
C LEU A 97 0.05 0.56 4.98
N LEU A 98 -0.24 -0.06 6.13
CA LEU A 98 0.13 0.45 7.45
C LEU A 98 1.66 0.51 7.60
N PHE A 99 2.35 -0.60 7.34
CA PHE A 99 3.80 -0.65 7.46
C PHE A 99 4.49 0.28 6.45
N ALA A 100 3.96 0.39 5.22
CA ALA A 100 4.47 1.34 4.24
C ALA A 100 4.39 2.78 4.74
N ALA A 101 3.26 3.20 5.32
CA ALA A 101 3.12 4.55 5.88
C ALA A 101 4.11 4.80 7.03
N VAL A 102 4.23 3.86 7.97
CA VAL A 102 5.18 3.94 9.09
C VAL A 102 6.61 4.02 8.56
N ASN A 103 6.97 3.19 7.59
CA ASN A 103 8.33 3.12 7.07
C ASN A 103 8.71 4.38 6.28
N ILE A 104 7.75 5.05 5.62
CA ILE A 104 7.97 6.34 4.97
C ILE A 104 8.29 7.42 6.00
N PHE A 105 7.49 7.57 7.06
CA PHE A 105 7.79 8.53 8.13
C PHE A 105 9.14 8.25 8.79
N TYR A 106 9.44 6.97 9.04
CA TYR A 106 10.72 6.58 9.61
C TYR A 106 11.89 6.90 8.67
N GLY A 107 11.74 6.66 7.36
CA GLY A 107 12.74 7.02 6.35
C GLY A 107 12.98 8.52 6.24
N ILE A 108 11.92 9.34 6.27
CA ILE A 108 12.03 10.81 6.28
C ILE A 108 12.81 11.28 7.52
N HIS A 109 12.51 10.70 8.69
CA HIS A 109 13.22 11.00 9.93
C HIS A 109 14.70 10.61 9.84
N LEU A 110 15.00 9.40 9.35
CA LEU A 110 16.36 8.88 9.19
C LEU A 110 17.20 9.76 8.24
N ALA A 111 16.61 10.17 7.11
CA ALA A 111 17.25 11.03 6.12
C ALA A 111 17.42 12.48 6.60
N LYS A 112 16.90 12.85 7.78
CA LYS A 112 16.86 14.24 8.29
C LYS A 112 16.30 15.23 7.26
N ALA A 113 15.34 14.78 6.45
CA ALA A 113 14.83 15.55 5.30
C ALA A 113 14.03 16.81 5.72
N GLY A 114 13.69 16.94 7.01
CA GLY A 114 13.03 18.11 7.59
C GLY A 114 11.52 17.93 7.79
N SER A 115 10.94 18.80 8.61
CA SER A 115 9.52 18.73 9.00
C SER A 115 8.56 18.93 7.82
N GLY A 116 8.97 19.64 6.77
CA GLY A 116 8.17 19.86 5.56
C GLY A 116 7.77 18.57 4.85
N TRP A 117 8.68 17.59 4.73
CA TRP A 117 8.37 16.29 4.13
C TRP A 117 7.38 15.47 4.97
N ASN A 118 7.55 15.47 6.30
CA ASN A 118 6.60 14.84 7.22
C ASN A 118 5.22 15.48 7.12
N ALA A 119 5.15 16.82 7.09
CA ALA A 119 3.90 17.56 6.97
C ALA A 119 3.23 17.30 5.61
N GLY A 120 3.99 17.31 4.51
CA GLY A 120 3.47 17.05 3.17
C GLY A 120 2.91 15.64 3.05
N TYR A 121 3.69 14.62 3.42
CA TYR A 121 3.22 13.24 3.39
C TYR A 121 2.06 12.99 4.34
N GLY A 122 2.14 13.49 5.57
CA GLY A 122 1.07 13.39 6.57
C GLY A 122 -0.23 14.04 6.12
N THR A 123 -0.16 15.22 5.48
CA THR A 123 -1.33 15.90 4.91
C THR A 123 -1.95 15.07 3.78
N ALA A 124 -1.14 14.51 2.89
CA ALA A 124 -1.63 13.65 1.81
C ALA A 124 -2.36 12.41 2.36
N VAL A 125 -1.79 11.74 3.38
CA VAL A 125 -2.44 10.60 4.05
C VAL A 125 -3.74 11.03 4.74
N ALA A 126 -3.73 12.16 5.44
CA ALA A 126 -4.91 12.69 6.12
C ALA A 126 -6.06 12.97 5.14
N ILE A 127 -5.78 13.59 4.00
CA ILE A 127 -6.79 13.83 2.94
C ILE A 127 -7.38 12.50 2.47
N LEU A 128 -6.54 11.49 2.19
CA LEU A 128 -7.03 10.18 1.75
C LEU A 128 -7.89 9.49 2.80
N LEU A 129 -7.56 9.61 4.09
CA LEU A 129 -8.35 9.09 5.19
C LEU A 129 -9.69 9.82 5.30
N ILE A 130 -9.70 11.14 5.26
CA ILE A 130 -10.93 11.95 5.29
C ILE A 130 -11.85 11.58 4.13
N VAL A 131 -11.32 11.51 2.90
CA VAL A 131 -12.09 11.07 1.73
C VAL A 131 -12.64 9.67 1.93
N SER A 132 -11.85 8.75 2.47
CA SER A 132 -12.31 7.38 2.75
C SER A 132 -13.44 7.36 3.78
N VAL A 133 -13.35 8.14 4.86
CA VAL A 133 -14.40 8.25 5.88
C VAL A 133 -15.69 8.82 5.28
N VAL A 134 -15.60 9.88 4.47
CA VAL A 134 -16.76 10.47 3.79
C VAL A 134 -17.42 9.45 2.84
N LEU A 135 -16.63 8.73 2.06
CA LEU A 135 -17.14 7.70 1.14
C LEU A 135 -17.76 6.52 1.89
N GLU A 136 -17.16 6.09 3.01
CA GLU A 136 -17.70 5.03 3.86
C GLU A 136 -19.04 5.45 4.48
N ALA A 137 -19.13 6.66 5.05
CA ALA A 137 -20.37 7.21 5.60
C ALA A 137 -21.48 7.27 4.55
N ARG A 138 -21.17 7.79 3.35
CA ARG A 138 -22.13 7.83 2.22
C ARG A 138 -22.63 6.46 1.81
N MET A 139 -21.76 5.45 1.79
CA MET A 139 -22.16 4.09 1.44
C MET A 139 -23.06 3.44 2.48
N TRP A 140 -22.88 3.77 3.77
CA TRP A 140 -23.72 3.25 4.85
C TRP A 140 -25.08 3.93 4.87
N MET A 141 -25.16 5.23 4.55
CA MET A 141 -26.44 5.96 4.44
C MET A 141 -27.30 5.55 3.24
N LYS A 142 -26.70 4.94 2.21
CA LYS A 142 -27.42 4.45 1.00
C LYS A 142 -27.97 3.03 1.16
N LYS A 143 -27.60 2.33 2.22
CA LYS A 143 -28.14 1.01 2.58
C LYS A 143 -29.32 1.17 3.52
#